data_AF-A0A3A5MED6-F1
#
_entry.id   AF-A0A3A5MED6-F1
#
_cell.length_a   1.000
_cell.length_b   1.000
_cell.length_c   1.000
_cell.angle_alpha   90.00
_cell.angle_beta   90.00
_cell.angle_gamma   90.00
#
_symmetry.space_group_name_H-M   'P 1'
#
loop_
_entity.id
_entity.type
_entity.pdbx_description
1 polymer ?
#
loop_
_entity_poly.entity_id
_entity_poly.type
_entity_poly.pdbx_seq_one_letter_code
_entity_poly.pdbx_strand_id
1 'polypeptide(L)'
;MAVIAVMAIVLVITTTVVGVSFYSLGLTSATRAGVQSIAAAESGVNVAEVSLTQGTCLPRYTRTTPAFTADVSYSLSTTGDTWVAGCPATGVAAVRIRVLSTGTAVSSGVAGNTGGDASTVEAVFSYVPAVLPGVQPTGAAMYLYGGVVFQNNANLLVAESGRAAIQVKNGSMECANNTVIEGDVVVSNGNLNISGCAIEGNAWASGAATLGQVTGNLTSATVNVNAATLPSRVGGVYTKYLAPANLPSVPGWIDVNYVPGDWVDSTGVPYKVTPIGLDCTINAARLAAAANGSKPVIINALALCPLGVKASGDVNLTNDVVIFAQKFDFINNVRFKSSTTAPHKLWFVTPDLVANGAPTCGLLQGDFSMKNGFTIAPTIDAMLYTPCRLEAMNNFEWRGQLYANGANDFKNNTRFESVALGLPGINLDTGTVTGGSAGSAAQMGDLTSLRDLLDGG
;
A
#
# COMPACT_ATOMS: atom_id res chain seq x y z
N MET A 1 -70.37 -15.94 -60.19
CA MET A 1 -69.52 -16.74 -59.28
C MET A 1 -68.02 -16.63 -59.62
N ALA A 2 -67.59 -16.80 -60.88
CA ALA A 2 -66.16 -16.71 -61.26
C ALA A 2 -65.49 -15.34 -60.98
N VAL A 3 -66.17 -14.22 -61.25
CA VAL A 3 -65.61 -12.87 -61.02
C VAL A 3 -65.40 -12.56 -59.54
N ILE A 4 -66.32 -13.00 -58.68
CA ILE A 4 -66.22 -12.82 -57.22
C ILE A 4 -65.07 -13.65 -56.65
N ALA A 5 -64.85 -14.87 -57.16
CA ALA A 5 -63.74 -15.73 -56.74
C ALA A 5 -62.38 -15.15 -57.14
N VAL A 6 -62.25 -14.60 -58.36
CA VAL A 6 -61.02 -13.94 -58.82
C VAL A 6 -60.74 -12.66 -58.02
N MET A 7 -61.77 -11.84 -57.75
CA MET A 7 -61.63 -10.65 -56.90
C MET A 7 -61.20 -11.01 -55.46
N ALA A 8 -61.74 -12.09 -54.89
CA ALA A 8 -61.35 -12.57 -53.57
C ALA A 8 -59.88 -13.04 -53.54
N ILE A 9 -59.43 -13.78 -54.56
CA ILE A 9 -58.04 -14.24 -54.66
C ILE A 9 -57.08 -13.04 -54.83
N VAL A 10 -57.41 -12.08 -55.69
CA VAL A 10 -56.60 -10.87 -55.87
C VAL A 10 -56.51 -10.07 -54.57
N LEU A 11 -57.59 -9.97 -53.79
CA LEU A 11 -57.61 -9.28 -52.50
C LEU A 11 -56.74 -9.99 -51.43
N VAL A 12 -56.73 -11.31 -51.42
CA VAL A 12 -55.85 -12.09 -50.52
C VAL A 12 -54.39 -11.92 -50.94
N ILE A 13 -54.08 -11.94 -52.24
CA ILE A 13 -52.72 -11.73 -52.75
C ILE A 13 -52.24 -10.30 -52.46
N THR A 14 -53.07 -9.27 -52.66
CA THR A 14 -52.66 -7.89 -52.40
C THR A 14 -52.44 -7.65 -50.90
N THR A 15 -53.30 -8.16 -50.03
CA THR A 15 -53.14 -8.01 -48.57
C THR A 15 -51.90 -8.74 -48.05
N THR A 16 -51.59 -9.93 -48.57
CA THR A 16 -50.37 -10.67 -48.20
C THR A 16 -49.11 -9.98 -48.70
N VAL A 17 -49.06 -9.51 -49.96
CA VAL A 17 -47.90 -8.80 -50.50
C VAL A 17 -47.65 -7.48 -49.76
N VAL A 18 -48.72 -6.74 -49.44
CA VAL A 18 -48.63 -5.52 -48.63
C VAL A 18 -48.13 -5.83 -47.22
N GLY A 19 -48.63 -6.90 -46.60
CA GLY A 19 -48.17 -7.35 -45.28
C GLY A 19 -46.68 -7.71 -45.25
N VAL A 20 -46.19 -8.47 -46.24
CA VAL A 20 -44.76 -8.82 -46.37
C VAL A 20 -43.90 -7.58 -46.60
N SER A 21 -44.41 -6.60 -47.35
CA SER A 21 -43.69 -5.33 -47.62
C SER A 21 -43.56 -4.48 -46.34
N PHE A 22 -44.61 -4.39 -45.52
CA PHE A 22 -44.52 -3.68 -44.24
C PHE A 22 -43.61 -4.41 -43.24
N TYR A 23 -43.65 -5.74 -43.22
CA TYR A 23 -42.77 -6.54 -42.39
C TYR A 23 -41.29 -6.38 -42.79
N SER A 24 -40.99 -6.39 -44.11
CA SER A 24 -39.61 -6.21 -44.59
C SER A 24 -39.07 -4.81 -44.33
N LEU A 25 -39.91 -3.77 -44.46
CA LEU A 25 -39.58 -2.39 -44.05
C LEU A 25 -39.32 -2.30 -42.54
N GLY A 26 -40.18 -2.91 -41.72
CA GLY A 26 -40.01 -2.99 -40.27
C GLY A 26 -38.71 -3.67 -39.88
N LEU A 27 -38.39 -4.83 -40.47
CA LEU A 27 -37.15 -5.55 -40.21
C LEU A 27 -35.92 -4.74 -40.65
N THR A 28 -35.91 -4.21 -41.88
CA THR A 28 -34.77 -3.46 -42.42
C THR A 28 -34.50 -2.19 -41.60
N SER A 29 -35.57 -1.49 -41.19
CA SER A 29 -35.45 -0.28 -40.37
C SER A 29 -34.94 -0.58 -38.96
N ALA A 30 -35.38 -1.68 -38.34
CA ALA A 30 -34.89 -2.12 -37.04
C ALA A 30 -33.42 -2.58 -37.11
N THR A 31 -33.00 -3.29 -38.16
CA THR A 31 -31.58 -3.65 -38.35
C THR A 31 -30.71 -2.41 -38.52
N ARG A 32 -31.18 -1.41 -39.30
CA ARG A 32 -30.48 -0.13 -39.43
C ARG A 32 -30.39 0.59 -38.07
N ALA A 33 -31.49 0.63 -37.32
CA ALA A 33 -31.51 1.22 -35.99
C ALA A 33 -30.50 0.50 -35.08
N GLY A 34 -30.47 -0.83 -35.09
CA GLY A 34 -29.55 -1.63 -34.28
C GLY A 34 -28.08 -1.35 -34.56
N VAL A 35 -27.69 -1.18 -35.83
CA VAL A 35 -26.31 -0.79 -36.17
C VAL A 35 -26.00 0.62 -35.64
N GLN A 36 -26.97 1.55 -35.68
CA GLN A 36 -26.78 2.90 -35.16
C GLN A 36 -26.69 2.93 -33.62
N SER A 37 -27.55 2.20 -32.92
CA SER A 37 -27.57 2.14 -31.46
C SER A 37 -26.30 1.46 -30.92
N ILE A 38 -25.85 0.35 -31.52
CA ILE A 38 -24.59 -0.32 -31.13
C ILE A 38 -23.40 0.61 -31.36
N ALA A 39 -23.29 1.23 -32.54
CA ALA A 39 -22.20 2.16 -32.82
C ALA A 39 -22.21 3.38 -31.87
N ALA A 40 -23.40 3.84 -31.47
CA ALA A 40 -23.54 4.90 -30.47
C ALA A 40 -23.12 4.44 -29.06
N ALA A 41 -23.48 3.22 -28.67
CA ALA A 41 -23.11 2.62 -27.40
C ALA A 41 -21.58 2.45 -27.29
N GLU A 42 -20.93 1.90 -28.32
CA GLU A 42 -19.47 1.78 -28.40
C GLU A 42 -18.79 3.14 -28.38
N SER A 43 -19.37 4.14 -29.06
CA SER A 43 -18.86 5.52 -29.00
C SER A 43 -18.87 6.09 -27.58
N GLY A 44 -19.89 5.76 -26.77
CA GLY A 44 -19.95 6.16 -25.37
C GLY A 44 -18.86 5.51 -24.51
N VAL A 45 -18.54 4.23 -24.76
CA VAL A 45 -17.39 3.56 -24.13
C VAL A 45 -16.08 4.26 -24.48
N ASN A 46 -15.84 4.56 -25.76
CA ASN A 46 -14.63 5.24 -26.21
C ASN A 46 -14.47 6.64 -25.60
N VAL A 47 -15.57 7.40 -25.46
CA VAL A 47 -15.52 8.72 -24.82
C VAL A 47 -15.19 8.62 -23.33
N ALA A 48 -15.78 7.64 -22.64
CA ALA A 48 -15.46 7.39 -21.24
C ALA A 48 -13.99 6.97 -21.07
N GLU A 49 -13.50 6.07 -21.92
CA GLU A 49 -12.10 5.61 -21.91
C GLU A 49 -11.10 6.76 -22.13
N VAL A 50 -11.32 7.62 -23.12
CA VAL A 50 -10.45 8.78 -23.37
C VAL A 50 -10.44 9.76 -22.20
N SER A 51 -11.60 9.99 -21.57
CA SER A 51 -11.68 10.89 -20.41
C SER A 51 -10.94 10.30 -19.21
N LEU A 52 -11.17 9.02 -18.93
CA LEU A 52 -10.55 8.29 -17.84
C LEU A 52 -9.02 8.16 -17.99
N THR A 53 -8.52 7.94 -19.21
CA THR A 53 -7.07 7.92 -19.50
C THR A 53 -6.41 9.29 -19.34
N GLN A 54 -7.15 10.38 -19.51
CA GLN A 54 -6.68 11.75 -19.24
C GLN A 54 -6.82 12.17 -17.77
N GLY A 55 -7.29 11.27 -16.89
CA GLY A 55 -7.48 11.53 -15.47
C GLY A 55 -8.77 12.28 -15.11
N THR A 56 -9.68 12.49 -16.07
CA THR A 56 -10.99 13.10 -15.84
C THR A 56 -12.04 12.01 -15.72
N CYS A 57 -12.42 11.65 -14.50
CA CYS A 57 -13.52 10.72 -14.26
C CYS A 57 -14.82 11.49 -13.97
N LEU A 58 -15.85 11.25 -14.78
CA LEU A 58 -17.23 11.66 -14.50
C LEU A 58 -18.11 10.44 -14.25
N PRO A 59 -19.12 10.55 -13.36
CA PRO A 59 -20.03 9.44 -13.10
C PRO A 59 -20.90 9.08 -14.31
N ARG A 60 -21.09 10.03 -15.23
CA ARG A 60 -21.91 9.87 -16.45
C ARG A 60 -21.38 10.73 -17.59
N TYR A 61 -21.33 10.16 -18.79
CA TYR A 61 -21.06 10.86 -20.05
C TYR A 61 -22.30 10.79 -20.95
N THR A 62 -22.66 11.89 -21.58
CA THR A 62 -23.79 11.94 -22.51
C THR A 62 -23.42 12.71 -23.76
N ARG A 63 -23.98 12.28 -24.89
CA ARG A 63 -23.89 13.00 -26.16
C ARG A 63 -25.14 12.72 -26.98
N THR A 64 -25.52 13.67 -27.83
CA THR A 64 -26.71 13.56 -28.69
C THR A 64 -26.37 13.11 -30.11
N THR A 65 -25.09 13.13 -30.50
CA THR A 65 -24.64 12.70 -31.83
C THR A 65 -23.19 12.19 -31.78
N PRO A 66 -22.96 10.87 -31.90
CA PRO A 66 -23.97 9.80 -31.76
C PRO A 66 -24.66 9.87 -30.38
N ALA A 67 -25.92 9.41 -30.31
CA ALA A 67 -26.74 9.54 -29.11
C ALA A 67 -26.44 8.41 -28.12
N PHE A 68 -25.84 8.74 -26.97
CA PHE A 68 -25.52 7.75 -25.93
C PHE A 68 -25.59 8.33 -24.53
N THR A 69 -25.75 7.43 -23.55
CA THR A 69 -25.52 7.68 -22.13
C THR A 69 -24.61 6.58 -21.59
N ALA A 70 -23.42 6.96 -21.10
CA ALA A 70 -22.45 6.05 -20.52
C ALA A 70 -22.28 6.31 -19.02
N ASP A 71 -22.63 5.34 -18.20
CA ASP A 71 -22.54 5.36 -16.74
C ASP A 71 -21.28 4.64 -16.26
N VAL A 72 -20.55 5.27 -15.34
CA VAL A 72 -19.32 4.72 -14.75
C VAL A 72 -19.60 4.11 -13.39
N SER A 73 -19.02 2.94 -13.15
CA SER A 73 -18.99 2.29 -11.84
C SER A 73 -17.62 1.65 -11.60
N TYR A 74 -17.27 1.38 -10.34
CA TYR A 74 -15.99 0.78 -9.98
C TYR A 74 -16.14 -0.43 -9.06
N SER A 75 -15.12 -1.29 -9.03
CA SER A 75 -15.05 -2.45 -8.12
C SER A 75 -13.72 -2.47 -7.37
N LEU A 76 -13.78 -2.89 -6.10
CA LEU A 76 -12.61 -3.15 -5.24
C LEU A 76 -12.10 -4.60 -5.38
N SER A 77 -12.87 -5.46 -6.06
CA SER A 77 -12.49 -6.85 -6.31
C SER A 77 -11.92 -7.00 -7.71
N THR A 78 -10.94 -7.87 -7.89
CA THR A 78 -10.38 -8.23 -9.20
C THR A 78 -11.31 -9.17 -9.98
N THR A 79 -12.21 -9.88 -9.30
CA THR A 79 -13.09 -10.90 -9.92
C THR A 79 -14.56 -10.79 -9.54
N GLY A 80 -14.92 -10.17 -8.41
CA GLY A 80 -16.31 -10.14 -7.92
C GLY A 80 -17.18 -9.06 -8.58
N ASP A 81 -18.45 -9.36 -8.87
CA ASP A 81 -19.35 -8.44 -9.60
C ASP A 81 -20.08 -7.42 -8.71
N THR A 82 -19.46 -7.00 -7.61
CA THR A 82 -19.94 -5.88 -6.81
C THR A 82 -19.40 -4.57 -7.37
N TRP A 83 -20.32 -3.70 -7.79
CA TRP A 83 -20.03 -2.42 -8.44
C TRP A 83 -20.61 -1.27 -7.64
N VAL A 84 -19.79 -0.25 -7.41
CA VAL A 84 -20.18 1.02 -6.78
C VAL A 84 -20.37 2.06 -7.88
N ALA A 85 -21.50 2.75 -7.88
CA ALA A 85 -21.80 3.77 -8.89
C ALA A 85 -20.92 5.01 -8.72
N GLY A 86 -20.49 5.58 -9.84
CA GLY A 86 -19.66 6.77 -9.90
C GLY A 86 -18.17 6.48 -10.05
N CYS A 87 -17.38 7.53 -9.88
CA CYS A 87 -15.93 7.50 -9.97
C CYS A 87 -15.28 7.09 -8.64
N PRO A 88 -14.16 6.35 -8.65
CA PRO A 88 -13.39 6.11 -7.45
C PRO A 88 -12.93 7.45 -6.85
N ALA A 89 -13.22 7.67 -5.57
CA ALA A 89 -12.62 8.78 -4.86
C ALA A 89 -11.12 8.54 -4.64
N THR A 90 -10.36 9.61 -4.43
CA THR A 90 -8.93 9.53 -4.10
C THR A 90 -8.70 8.66 -2.87
N GLY A 91 -7.72 7.75 -2.92
CA GLY A 91 -7.41 6.82 -1.83
C GLY A 91 -8.29 5.55 -1.79
N VAL A 92 -9.28 5.42 -2.68
CA VAL A 92 -10.03 4.18 -2.85
C VAL A 92 -9.21 3.21 -3.70
N ALA A 93 -8.93 2.01 -3.16
CA ALA A 93 -8.21 0.94 -3.85
C ALA A 93 -9.08 0.21 -4.89
N ALA A 94 -9.72 0.98 -5.79
CA ALA A 94 -10.43 0.41 -6.93
C ALA A 94 -9.44 -0.29 -7.85
N VAL A 95 -9.83 -1.43 -8.39
CA VAL A 95 -8.99 -2.26 -9.27
C VAL A 95 -9.61 -2.47 -10.65
N ARG A 96 -10.91 -2.19 -10.79
CA ARG A 96 -11.64 -2.26 -12.06
C ARG A 96 -12.63 -1.10 -12.20
N ILE A 97 -12.81 -0.65 -13.43
CA ILE A 97 -13.84 0.31 -13.84
C ILE A 97 -14.76 -0.38 -14.85
N ARG A 98 -16.06 -0.17 -14.70
CA ARG A 98 -17.09 -0.59 -15.64
C ARG A 98 -17.77 0.63 -16.22
N VAL A 99 -17.83 0.67 -17.55
CA VAL A 99 -18.61 1.63 -18.32
C VAL A 99 -19.80 0.89 -18.91
N LEU A 100 -21.00 1.30 -18.53
CA LEU A 100 -22.25 0.81 -19.09
C LEU A 100 -22.79 1.89 -20.02
N SER A 101 -22.75 1.65 -21.33
CA SER A 101 -23.10 2.64 -22.35
C SER A 101 -24.34 2.19 -23.12
N THR A 102 -25.44 2.93 -22.98
CA THR A 102 -26.65 2.74 -23.79
C THR A 102 -26.66 3.74 -24.93
N GLY A 103 -26.57 3.23 -26.16
CA GLY A 103 -26.68 4.00 -27.39
C GLY A 103 -28.10 3.95 -27.93
N THR A 104 -28.57 5.05 -28.51
CA THR A 104 -29.88 5.12 -29.16
C THR A 104 -29.75 5.46 -30.64
N ALA A 105 -30.59 4.81 -31.45
CA ALA A 105 -30.62 5.03 -32.89
C ALA A 105 -31.16 6.44 -33.20
N VAL A 106 -30.47 7.16 -34.09
CA VAL A 106 -30.98 8.46 -34.60
C VAL A 106 -32.23 8.25 -35.47
N SER A 107 -32.33 7.10 -36.11
CA SER A 107 -33.50 6.70 -36.91
C SER A 107 -34.09 5.39 -36.39
N SER A 108 -35.10 5.51 -35.52
CA SER A 108 -35.85 4.37 -34.98
C SER A 108 -36.43 3.47 -36.06
N GLY A 109 -36.66 2.21 -35.69
CA GLY A 109 -37.41 1.26 -36.48
C GLY A 109 -38.86 1.72 -36.68
N VAL A 110 -39.42 1.37 -37.83
CA VAL A 110 -40.78 1.73 -38.22
C VAL A 110 -41.69 0.49 -38.20
N ALA A 111 -42.98 0.69 -38.44
CA ALA A 111 -43.97 -0.40 -38.47
C ALA A 111 -44.03 -1.23 -37.16
N GLY A 112 -43.77 -0.58 -36.01
CA GLY A 112 -43.85 -1.20 -34.68
C GLY A 112 -42.64 -2.03 -34.28
N ASN A 113 -41.57 -2.06 -35.08
CA ASN A 113 -40.38 -2.86 -34.79
C ASN A 113 -39.29 -1.99 -34.13
N THR A 114 -39.28 -1.91 -32.80
CA THR A 114 -38.34 -1.07 -32.01
C THR A 114 -37.13 -1.83 -31.47
N GLY A 115 -36.97 -3.11 -31.81
CA GLY A 115 -35.94 -3.98 -31.22
C GLY A 115 -34.48 -3.60 -31.53
N GLY A 116 -34.25 -2.57 -32.35
CA GLY A 116 -32.92 -2.00 -32.61
C GLY A 116 -32.80 -0.53 -32.22
N ASP A 117 -33.78 0.05 -31.52
CA ASP A 117 -33.76 1.49 -31.22
C ASP A 117 -32.76 1.86 -30.12
N ALA A 118 -32.43 0.91 -29.25
CA ALA A 118 -31.44 1.04 -28.19
C ALA A 118 -30.59 -0.23 -28.12
N SER A 119 -29.35 -0.06 -27.67
CA SER A 119 -28.44 -1.17 -27.38
C SER A 119 -27.50 -0.76 -26.25
N THR A 120 -27.16 -1.69 -25.37
CA THR A 120 -26.35 -1.41 -24.19
C THR A 120 -25.06 -2.22 -24.22
N VAL A 121 -23.92 -1.54 -24.30
CA VAL A 121 -22.59 -2.17 -24.26
C VAL A 121 -22.00 -2.00 -22.87
N GLU A 122 -21.49 -3.09 -22.31
CA GLU A 122 -20.70 -3.09 -21.10
C GLU A 122 -19.21 -3.28 -21.44
N ALA A 123 -18.38 -2.37 -20.94
CA ALA A 123 -16.93 -2.48 -21.01
C ALA A 123 -16.33 -2.45 -19.60
N VAL A 124 -15.42 -3.38 -19.31
CA VAL A 124 -14.70 -3.48 -18.05
C VAL A 124 -13.21 -3.35 -18.28
N PHE A 125 -12.59 -2.41 -17.58
CA PHE A 125 -11.17 -2.11 -17.66
C PHE A 125 -10.50 -2.38 -16.33
N SER A 126 -9.23 -2.77 -16.39
CA SER A 126 -8.37 -2.70 -15.21
C SER A 126 -8.13 -1.23 -14.82
N TYR A 127 -7.89 -0.97 -13.54
CA TYR A 127 -7.72 0.39 -13.03
C TYR A 127 -6.65 0.44 -11.96
N VAL A 128 -5.77 1.43 -12.08
CA VAL A 128 -4.76 1.76 -11.08
C VAL A 128 -5.16 3.11 -10.46
N PRO A 129 -5.50 3.16 -9.17
CA PRO A 129 -5.95 4.38 -8.53
C PRO A 129 -4.82 5.41 -8.43
N ALA A 130 -5.21 6.68 -8.36
CA ALA A 130 -4.26 7.76 -8.12
C ALA A 130 -3.58 7.57 -6.75
N VAL A 131 -2.25 7.70 -6.72
CA VAL A 131 -1.49 7.77 -5.48
C VAL A 131 -1.29 9.25 -5.15
N LEU A 132 -1.73 9.67 -3.97
CA LEU A 132 -1.51 11.04 -3.51
C LEU A 132 0.00 11.32 -3.36
N PRO A 133 0.45 12.55 -3.67
CA PRO A 133 1.79 12.97 -3.33
C PRO A 133 2.06 12.81 -1.83
N GLY A 134 3.33 12.59 -1.48
CA GLY A 134 3.78 12.36 -0.12
C GLY A 134 4.04 10.89 0.20
N VAL A 135 4.82 10.68 1.25
CA VAL A 135 5.21 9.34 1.72
C VAL A 135 4.00 8.62 2.30
N GLN A 136 3.70 7.44 1.74
CA GLN A 136 2.55 6.62 2.15
C GLN A 136 2.94 5.66 3.28
N PRO A 137 2.15 5.59 4.38
CA PRO A 137 2.41 4.65 5.46
C PRO A 137 2.14 3.22 5.01
N THR A 138 3.18 2.39 4.99
CA THR A 138 3.11 0.96 4.63
C THR A 138 4.13 0.17 5.45
N GLY A 139 3.99 -1.16 5.51
CA GLY A 139 4.96 -2.05 6.13
C GLY A 139 4.66 -2.38 7.58
N ALA A 140 5.51 -3.22 8.17
CA ALA A 140 5.40 -3.65 9.56
C ALA A 140 5.96 -2.60 10.52
N ALA A 141 5.49 -2.61 11.76
CA ALA A 141 6.07 -1.80 12.84
C ALA A 141 7.59 -2.02 13.00
N MET A 142 8.03 -3.29 13.01
CA MET A 142 9.44 -3.65 13.03
C MET A 142 9.73 -4.74 12.00
N TYR A 143 10.52 -4.39 10.99
CA TYR A 143 11.10 -5.33 10.04
C TYR A 143 12.59 -5.50 10.32
N LEU A 144 12.99 -6.74 10.55
CA LEU A 144 14.34 -7.12 10.89
C LEU A 144 14.78 -8.16 9.88
N TYR A 145 15.64 -7.77 8.94
CA TYR A 145 16.14 -8.73 7.97
C TYR A 145 17.00 -9.78 8.66
N GLY A 146 17.79 -9.36 9.65
CA GLY A 146 18.59 -10.20 10.54
C GLY A 146 17.83 -10.61 11.81
N GLY A 147 18.50 -11.33 12.72
CA GLY A 147 17.94 -11.69 14.02
C GLY A 147 17.78 -10.51 14.98
N VAL A 148 17.13 -10.76 16.12
CA VAL A 148 16.92 -9.74 17.18
C VAL A 148 16.90 -10.34 18.57
N VAL A 149 17.37 -9.55 19.53
CA VAL A 149 17.36 -9.86 20.96
C VAL A 149 16.60 -8.78 21.72
N PHE A 150 15.51 -9.14 22.39
CA PHE A 150 14.79 -8.31 23.35
C PHE A 150 15.06 -8.82 24.77
N GLN A 151 15.69 -8.01 25.62
CA GLN A 151 16.10 -8.41 26.96
C GLN A 151 15.97 -7.29 27.99
N ASN A 152 15.78 -7.70 29.25
CA ASN A 152 15.85 -6.86 30.44
C ASN A 152 14.80 -5.74 30.44
N ASN A 153 13.54 -6.14 30.60
CA ASN A 153 12.36 -5.27 30.72
C ASN A 153 12.07 -4.44 29.46
N ALA A 154 12.10 -5.06 28.28
CA ALA A 154 11.60 -4.41 27.07
C ALA A 154 10.06 -4.43 27.04
N ASN A 155 9.43 -3.32 26.69
CA ASN A 155 7.98 -3.21 26.52
C ASN A 155 7.67 -2.72 25.10
N LEU A 156 7.11 -3.59 24.27
CA LEU A 156 6.86 -3.31 22.86
C LEU A 156 5.35 -3.29 22.60
N LEU A 157 4.81 -2.11 22.37
CA LEU A 157 3.44 -1.91 21.90
C LEU A 157 3.44 -1.89 20.37
N VAL A 158 3.10 -3.02 19.75
CA VAL A 158 3.20 -3.28 18.31
C VAL A 158 1.85 -3.77 17.75
N ALA A 159 0.75 -3.10 18.12
CA ALA A 159 -0.58 -3.52 17.70
C ALA A 159 -0.92 -3.02 16.29
N GLU A 160 -0.71 -3.85 15.28
CA GLU A 160 -1.21 -3.63 13.92
C GLU A 160 -2.28 -4.69 13.58
N SER A 161 -3.46 -4.25 13.15
CA SER A 161 -4.53 -5.18 12.77
C SER A 161 -4.23 -5.81 11.41
N GLY A 162 -4.15 -7.14 11.35
CA GLY A 162 -4.17 -7.93 10.11
C GLY A 162 -2.80 -8.40 9.59
N ARG A 163 -1.68 -8.07 10.25
CA ARG A 163 -0.32 -8.52 9.92
C ARG A 163 0.51 -8.73 11.19
N ALA A 164 1.55 -9.56 11.09
CA ALA A 164 2.56 -9.63 12.15
C ALA A 164 3.35 -8.32 12.20
N ALA A 165 3.31 -7.65 13.35
CA ALA A 165 3.89 -6.34 13.55
C ALA A 165 5.41 -6.39 13.74
N ILE A 166 5.95 -7.49 14.28
CA ILE A 166 7.39 -7.77 14.27
C ILE A 166 7.67 -8.90 13.27
N GLN A 167 8.49 -8.59 12.28
CA GLN A 167 8.85 -9.50 11.20
C GLN A 167 10.36 -9.71 11.17
N VAL A 168 10.79 -10.94 11.43
CA VAL A 168 12.18 -11.37 11.31
C VAL A 168 12.33 -12.22 10.05
N LYS A 169 13.05 -11.71 9.05
CA LYS A 169 13.21 -12.40 7.76
C LYS A 169 14.18 -13.57 7.87
N ASN A 170 15.42 -13.31 8.25
CA ASN A 170 16.52 -14.27 8.35
C ASN A 170 17.24 -14.14 9.70
N GLY A 171 17.14 -15.16 10.54
CA GLY A 171 17.72 -15.17 11.87
C GLY A 171 16.70 -15.50 12.94
N SER A 172 17.18 -15.66 14.16
CA SER A 172 16.34 -16.01 15.30
C SER A 172 15.90 -14.77 16.06
N MET A 173 14.74 -14.86 16.70
CA MET A 173 14.30 -13.91 17.71
C MET A 173 14.56 -14.50 19.10
N GLU A 174 15.18 -13.71 19.97
CA GLU A 174 15.27 -13.99 21.39
C GLU A 174 14.46 -12.96 22.17
N CYS A 175 13.61 -13.44 23.07
CA CYS A 175 12.86 -12.61 23.99
C CYS A 175 13.06 -13.12 25.41
N ALA A 176 13.60 -12.28 26.31
CA ALA A 176 13.85 -12.70 27.68
C ALA A 176 13.70 -11.58 28.73
N ASN A 177 13.73 -12.01 30.00
CA ASN A 177 13.83 -11.18 31.20
C ASN A 177 12.76 -10.07 31.28
N ASN A 178 11.53 -10.44 31.63
CA ASN A 178 10.36 -9.56 31.84
C ASN A 178 10.03 -8.69 30.63
N THR A 179 10.36 -9.17 29.43
CA THR A 179 9.96 -8.49 28.19
C THR A 179 8.51 -8.83 27.84
N VAL A 180 7.75 -7.83 27.42
CA VAL A 180 6.37 -7.97 26.91
C VAL A 180 6.31 -7.43 25.49
N ILE A 181 5.76 -8.24 24.58
CA ILE A 181 5.50 -7.88 23.18
C ILE A 181 3.99 -7.90 22.97
N GLU A 182 3.36 -6.74 22.84
CA GLU A 182 1.94 -6.60 22.55
C GLU A 182 1.71 -6.56 21.03
N GLY A 183 1.55 -7.75 20.44
CA GLY A 183 1.21 -7.93 19.04
C GLY A 183 1.76 -9.21 18.44
N ASP A 184 1.56 -9.33 17.13
CA ASP A 184 1.83 -10.54 16.37
C ASP A 184 3.30 -10.59 15.88
N VAL A 185 3.93 -11.77 15.95
CA VAL A 185 5.36 -11.97 15.63
C VAL A 185 5.55 -13.07 14.61
N VAL A 186 6.35 -12.82 13.57
CA VAL A 186 6.75 -13.85 12.60
C VAL A 186 8.28 -13.92 12.45
N VAL A 187 8.81 -15.14 12.55
CA VAL A 187 10.22 -15.48 12.26
C VAL A 187 10.23 -16.40 11.04
N SER A 188 10.45 -15.81 9.87
CA SER A 188 10.30 -16.49 8.58
C SER A 188 11.40 -17.53 8.33
N ASN A 189 12.64 -17.28 8.76
CA ASN A 189 13.77 -18.20 8.61
C ASN A 189 14.65 -18.19 9.87
N GLY A 190 14.21 -18.90 10.90
CA GLY A 190 14.95 -19.00 12.17
C GLY A 190 14.11 -19.52 13.32
N ASN A 191 14.69 -19.46 14.53
CA ASN A 191 14.06 -19.94 15.76
C ASN A 191 13.43 -18.80 16.55
N LEU A 192 12.45 -19.14 17.38
CA LEU A 192 11.83 -18.23 18.34
C LEU A 192 12.15 -18.69 19.76
N ASN A 193 12.94 -17.92 20.50
CA ASN A 193 13.36 -18.28 21.86
C ASN A 193 12.70 -17.35 22.88
N ILE A 194 11.74 -17.87 23.65
CA ILE A 194 11.01 -17.09 24.65
C ILE A 194 11.40 -17.61 26.05
N SER A 195 12.08 -16.78 26.85
CA SER A 195 12.62 -17.18 28.16
C SER A 195 12.33 -16.11 29.22
N GLY A 196 11.25 -16.27 29.98
CA GLY A 196 10.81 -15.23 30.93
C GLY A 196 10.30 -13.97 30.22
N CYS A 197 9.67 -14.15 29.06
CA CYS A 197 9.04 -13.11 28.25
C CYS A 197 7.61 -13.55 27.86
N ALA A 198 6.76 -12.57 27.55
CA ALA A 198 5.42 -12.79 27.03
C ALA A 198 5.23 -12.15 25.64
N ILE A 199 4.66 -12.91 24.71
CA ILE A 199 4.09 -12.42 23.45
C ILE A 199 2.57 -12.39 23.62
N GLU A 200 2.00 -11.20 23.67
CA GLU A 200 0.57 -10.94 23.76
C GLU A 200 -0.06 -10.85 22.36
N GLY A 201 0.03 -11.94 21.62
CA GLY A 201 -0.45 -12.06 20.25
C GLY A 201 -0.20 -13.46 19.71
N ASN A 202 -0.30 -13.60 18.38
CA ASN A 202 0.07 -14.80 17.66
C ASN A 202 1.59 -14.81 17.37
N ALA A 203 2.17 -16.00 17.36
CA ALA A 203 3.57 -16.20 17.04
C ALA A 203 3.76 -17.27 15.96
N TRP A 204 4.62 -16.99 15.00
CA TRP A 204 5.00 -17.91 13.94
C TRP A 204 6.53 -18.02 13.85
N ALA A 205 7.04 -19.24 13.74
CA ALA A 205 8.45 -19.50 13.50
C ALA A 205 8.59 -20.65 12.49
N SER A 206 9.44 -20.51 11.48
CA SER A 206 9.75 -21.65 10.61
C SER A 206 10.62 -22.70 11.28
N GLY A 207 11.43 -22.30 12.27
CA GLY A 207 12.27 -23.18 13.07
C GLY A 207 11.62 -23.63 14.38
N ALA A 208 12.46 -23.95 15.36
CA ALA A 208 12.04 -24.35 16.69
C ALA A 208 11.54 -23.14 17.50
N ALA A 209 10.55 -23.37 18.36
CA ALA A 209 10.12 -22.41 19.37
C ALA A 209 10.46 -22.92 20.77
N THR A 210 11.28 -22.18 21.52
CA THR A 210 11.45 -22.41 22.97
C THR A 210 10.31 -21.69 23.69
N LEU A 211 9.49 -22.43 24.42
CA LEU A 211 8.21 -21.95 24.92
C LEU A 211 8.34 -21.14 26.21
N GLY A 212 7.96 -19.86 26.13
CA GLY A 212 7.57 -19.01 27.24
C GLY A 212 6.06 -18.76 27.21
N GLN A 213 5.63 -17.51 27.37
CA GLN A 213 4.21 -17.16 27.29
C GLN A 213 3.85 -16.61 25.90
N VAL A 214 2.87 -17.24 25.25
CA VAL A 214 2.18 -16.74 24.04
C VAL A 214 0.68 -16.72 24.33
N THR A 215 0.02 -15.56 24.24
CA THR A 215 -1.42 -15.48 24.55
C THR A 215 -2.32 -15.95 23.39
N GLY A 216 -1.88 -15.77 22.15
CA GLY A 216 -2.58 -16.21 20.94
C GLY A 216 -2.14 -17.59 20.46
N ASN A 217 -2.19 -17.78 19.13
CA ASN A 217 -1.77 -19.03 18.47
C ASN A 217 -0.25 -19.10 18.33
N LEU A 218 0.30 -20.31 18.34
CA LEU A 218 1.72 -20.57 18.05
C LEU A 218 1.83 -21.51 16.86
N THR A 219 2.61 -21.13 15.84
CA THR A 219 3.02 -22.05 14.76
C THR A 219 4.53 -22.20 14.77
N SER A 220 5.05 -23.42 14.91
CA SER A 220 6.50 -23.69 14.85
C SER A 220 6.83 -25.10 14.39
N ALA A 221 8.04 -25.35 13.87
CA ALA A 221 8.43 -26.69 13.40
C ALA A 221 8.51 -27.70 14.56
N THR A 222 9.02 -27.24 15.70
CA THR A 222 9.06 -27.96 16.97
C THR A 222 8.84 -26.99 18.12
N VAL A 223 8.40 -27.53 19.26
CA VAL A 223 8.30 -26.78 20.51
C VAL A 223 9.19 -27.43 21.54
N ASN A 224 10.08 -26.64 22.13
CA ASN A 224 10.91 -27.02 23.25
C ASN A 224 10.34 -26.37 24.51
N VAL A 225 9.89 -27.17 25.48
CA VAL A 225 9.42 -26.64 26.76
C VAL A 225 10.57 -26.70 27.75
N ASN A 226 10.98 -25.56 28.28
CA ASN A 226 11.98 -25.51 29.35
C ASN A 226 11.26 -25.53 30.71
N ALA A 227 11.49 -26.58 31.50
CA ALA A 227 10.89 -26.73 32.82
C ALA A 227 11.27 -25.59 33.80
N ALA A 228 12.36 -24.86 33.52
CA ALA A 228 12.81 -23.73 34.33
C ALA A 228 12.08 -22.40 34.04
N THR A 229 11.32 -22.29 32.95
CA THR A 229 10.71 -21.02 32.47
C THR A 229 9.20 -20.91 32.72
N LEU A 230 8.67 -21.58 33.74
CA LEU A 230 7.25 -21.52 34.08
C LEU A 230 6.79 -20.09 34.44
N PRO A 231 5.62 -19.63 33.94
CA PRO A 231 4.62 -20.38 33.17
C PRO A 231 4.83 -20.34 31.65
N SER A 232 5.28 -21.46 31.05
CA SER A 232 5.26 -21.69 29.61
C SER A 232 3.84 -22.03 29.15
N ARG A 233 3.21 -21.21 28.30
CA ARG A 233 1.84 -21.45 27.83
C ARG A 233 1.61 -20.90 26.42
N VAL A 234 0.75 -21.58 25.67
CA VAL A 234 0.10 -21.05 24.46
C VAL A 234 -1.38 -20.90 24.81
N GLY A 235 -1.92 -19.68 24.73
CA GLY A 235 -3.32 -19.40 25.07
C GLY A 235 -4.30 -19.83 23.98
N GLY A 236 -3.85 -19.85 22.71
CA GLY A 236 -4.59 -20.35 21.56
C GLY A 236 -4.16 -21.75 21.10
N VAL A 237 -4.18 -21.96 19.79
CA VAL A 237 -3.84 -23.23 19.15
C VAL A 237 -2.35 -23.30 18.84
N TYR A 238 -1.72 -24.41 19.21
CA TYR A 238 -0.42 -24.78 18.66
C TYR A 238 -0.59 -25.55 17.35
N THR A 239 0.06 -25.07 16.29
CA THR A 239 0.14 -25.72 14.98
C THR A 239 1.58 -26.09 14.67
N LYS A 240 1.82 -27.38 14.40
CA LYS A 240 3.14 -27.79 13.91
C LYS A 240 3.34 -27.28 12.49
N TYR A 241 4.39 -26.50 12.27
CA TYR A 241 4.82 -26.09 10.94
C TYR A 241 5.36 -27.30 10.17
N LEU A 242 4.72 -27.62 9.04
CA LEU A 242 5.16 -28.60 8.07
C LEU A 242 5.33 -27.87 6.74
N ALA A 243 6.54 -27.71 6.23
CA ALA A 243 6.73 -27.05 4.94
C ALA A 243 5.89 -27.75 3.85
N PRO A 244 5.10 -27.02 3.01
CA PRO A 244 5.04 -25.56 2.86
C PRO A 244 3.83 -24.91 3.57
N ALA A 245 3.66 -25.09 4.88
CA ALA A 245 2.54 -24.54 5.63
C ALA A 245 2.48 -23.00 5.65
N ASN A 246 1.30 -22.48 5.99
CA ASN A 246 0.92 -21.06 5.96
C ASN A 246 1.60 -20.23 7.05
N LEU A 247 2.89 -19.91 6.90
CA LEU A 247 3.48 -18.78 7.61
C LEU A 247 2.98 -17.48 6.99
N PRO A 248 2.72 -16.42 7.78
CA PRO A 248 2.52 -15.09 7.23
C PRO A 248 3.70 -14.71 6.31
N SER A 249 3.39 -14.18 5.13
CA SER A 249 4.42 -13.76 4.18
C SER A 249 5.18 -12.56 4.77
N VAL A 250 6.51 -12.69 4.85
CA VAL A 250 7.40 -11.58 5.18
C VAL A 250 8.01 -11.05 3.88
N PRO A 251 7.81 -9.77 3.53
CA PRO A 251 8.36 -9.18 2.32
C PRO A 251 9.89 -9.31 2.19
N GLY A 252 10.39 -9.19 0.95
CA GLY A 252 11.82 -9.04 0.68
C GLY A 252 12.35 -7.67 1.11
N TRP A 253 13.69 -7.54 1.17
CA TRP A 253 14.33 -6.24 1.35
C TRP A 253 14.23 -5.40 0.08
N ILE A 254 14.26 -4.07 0.23
CA ILE A 254 14.18 -3.13 -0.89
C ILE A 254 15.36 -2.17 -0.81
N ASP A 255 16.17 -2.08 -1.85
CA ASP A 255 17.35 -1.23 -1.79
C ASP A 255 16.95 0.26 -1.87
N VAL A 256 17.15 1.00 -0.78
CA VAL A 256 16.81 2.43 -0.68
C VAL A 256 18.05 3.26 -0.99
N ASN A 257 18.06 3.92 -2.14
CA ASN A 257 19.12 4.84 -2.53
C ASN A 257 18.88 6.28 -2.04
N TYR A 258 19.92 7.12 -2.08
CA TYR A 258 19.76 8.56 -1.88
C TYR A 258 19.22 9.23 -3.16
N VAL A 259 17.89 9.34 -3.24
CA VAL A 259 17.19 10.02 -4.33
C VAL A 259 16.36 11.17 -3.76
N PRO A 260 16.93 12.38 -3.57
CA PRO A 260 16.23 13.47 -2.89
C PRO A 260 14.98 13.95 -3.65
N GLY A 261 14.93 13.77 -4.97
CA GLY A 261 13.76 14.12 -5.79
C GLY A 261 12.53 13.26 -5.50
N ASP A 262 12.70 12.08 -4.89
CA ASP A 262 11.59 11.21 -4.52
C ASP A 262 10.85 11.70 -3.29
N TRP A 263 11.39 12.65 -2.52
CA TRP A 263 10.79 13.17 -1.29
C TRP A 263 10.01 14.45 -1.58
N VAL A 264 8.69 14.35 -1.59
CA VAL A 264 7.78 15.48 -1.67
C VAL A 264 6.80 15.46 -0.51
N ASP A 265 6.20 16.61 -0.20
CA ASP A 265 5.12 16.69 0.78
C ASP A 265 3.77 16.25 0.19
N SER A 266 2.72 16.28 1.01
CA SER A 266 1.37 15.90 0.59
C SER A 266 0.77 16.78 -0.50
N THR A 267 1.40 17.92 -0.81
CA THR A 267 1.01 18.84 -1.90
C THR A 267 1.85 18.65 -3.16
N GLY A 268 2.82 17.73 -3.14
CA GLY A 268 3.75 17.47 -4.24
C GLY A 268 4.96 18.40 -4.29
N VAL A 269 5.19 19.21 -3.25
CA VAL A 269 6.35 20.11 -3.20
C VAL A 269 7.58 19.34 -2.70
N PRO A 270 8.72 19.37 -3.42
CA PRO A 270 9.94 18.69 -3.00
C PRO A 270 10.50 19.18 -1.67
N TYR A 271 11.04 18.25 -0.89
CA TYR A 271 11.74 18.55 0.35
C TYR A 271 13.02 19.34 0.05
N LYS A 272 13.34 20.29 0.93
CA LYS A 272 14.54 21.11 0.76
C LYS A 272 15.78 20.34 1.21
N VAL A 273 16.72 20.10 0.30
CA VAL A 273 18.01 19.50 0.64
C VAL A 273 18.93 20.53 1.30
N THR A 274 19.47 20.17 2.45
CA THR A 274 20.45 20.95 3.22
C THR A 274 21.58 20.03 3.67
N PRO A 275 22.86 20.43 3.55
CA PRO A 275 23.95 19.63 4.12
C PRO A 275 23.84 19.56 5.65
N ILE A 276 24.54 18.64 6.33
CA ILE A 276 24.55 18.58 7.80
C ILE A 276 25.49 19.58 8.49
N GLY A 277 26.54 20.04 7.80
CA GLY A 277 27.61 20.85 8.40
C GLY A 277 28.87 20.03 8.68
N LEU A 278 29.98 20.68 9.03
CA LEU A 278 31.28 20.02 9.22
C LEU A 278 31.43 19.37 10.62
N ASP A 279 30.57 19.73 11.57
CA ASP A 279 30.54 19.19 12.93
C ASP A 279 29.73 17.89 13.04
N CYS A 280 29.08 17.46 11.95
CA CYS A 280 28.32 16.21 11.87
C CYS A 280 27.29 16.01 12.99
N THR A 281 26.74 17.12 13.48
CA THR A 281 25.87 17.14 14.65
C THR A 281 24.48 17.63 14.28
N ILE A 282 23.47 16.88 14.70
CA ILE A 282 22.06 17.27 14.61
C ILE A 282 21.67 17.91 15.94
N ASN A 283 21.25 19.17 15.88
CA ASN A 283 20.75 19.93 17.03
C ASN A 283 19.62 20.88 16.59
N ALA A 284 18.94 21.49 17.56
CA ALA A 284 17.81 22.38 17.31
C ALA A 284 18.18 23.57 16.39
N ALA A 285 19.37 24.16 16.58
CA ALA A 285 19.83 25.27 15.74
C ALA A 285 20.04 24.85 14.28
N ARG A 286 20.57 23.63 14.06
CA ARG A 286 20.80 23.10 12.72
C ARG A 286 19.49 22.85 11.99
N LEU A 287 18.50 22.26 12.65
CA LEU A 287 17.20 21.99 12.06
C LEU A 287 16.43 23.28 11.78
N ALA A 288 16.46 24.25 12.69
CA ALA A 288 15.83 25.56 12.49
C ALA A 288 16.45 26.32 11.30
N ALA A 289 17.78 26.30 11.16
CA ALA A 289 18.47 26.92 10.03
C ALA A 289 18.14 26.22 8.69
N ALA A 290 18.02 24.89 8.70
CA ALA A 290 17.67 24.12 7.50
C ALA A 290 16.25 24.44 7.00
N ALA A 291 15.29 24.54 7.93
CA ALA A 291 13.86 24.70 7.67
C ALA A 291 13.47 25.98 6.88
N ASN A 292 14.21 27.08 7.04
CA ASN A 292 14.04 28.40 6.37
C ASN A 292 12.73 28.57 5.56
N GLY A 293 11.59 28.81 6.25
CA GLY A 293 10.28 29.02 5.62
C GLY A 293 9.29 27.86 5.67
N SER A 294 9.31 27.05 6.74
CA SER A 294 8.31 26.00 7.03
C SER A 294 8.23 24.83 6.04
N LYS A 295 9.30 24.58 5.26
CA LYS A 295 9.34 23.42 4.37
C LYS A 295 9.93 22.20 5.08
N PRO A 296 9.46 20.98 4.77
CA PRO A 296 10.18 19.76 5.11
C PRO A 296 11.60 19.77 4.54
N VAL A 297 12.53 19.12 5.25
CA VAL A 297 13.96 19.18 4.91
C VAL A 297 14.59 17.80 4.82
N ILE A 298 15.54 17.67 3.89
CA ILE A 298 16.48 16.56 3.83
C ILE A 298 17.82 17.07 4.36
N ILE A 299 18.34 16.46 5.42
CA ILE A 299 19.71 16.64 5.90
C ILE A 299 20.59 15.56 5.27
N ASN A 300 21.48 15.96 4.35
CA ASN A 300 22.42 15.05 3.72
C ASN A 300 23.78 15.09 4.45
N ALA A 301 24.14 13.95 5.07
CA ALA A 301 25.40 13.74 5.78
C ALA A 301 26.31 12.70 5.12
N LEU A 302 25.90 12.08 4.00
CA LEU A 302 26.57 10.90 3.41
C LEU A 302 28.03 11.13 3.04
N ALA A 303 28.34 12.31 2.49
CA ALA A 303 29.69 12.67 2.04
C ALA A 303 30.51 13.38 3.13
N LEU A 304 29.87 14.22 3.95
CA LEU A 304 30.57 15.08 4.92
C LEU A 304 30.87 14.37 6.24
N CYS A 305 30.11 13.32 6.58
CA CYS A 305 30.17 12.65 7.87
C CYS A 305 30.39 11.15 7.73
N PRO A 306 31.54 10.72 7.18
CA PRO A 306 31.86 9.30 7.02
C PRO A 306 31.97 8.57 8.37
N LEU A 307 32.29 9.32 9.44
CA LEU A 307 32.34 8.80 10.81
C LEU A 307 30.99 8.85 11.54
N GLY A 308 29.90 9.15 10.82
CA GLY A 308 28.55 9.13 11.35
C GLY A 308 28.05 10.47 11.87
N VAL A 309 26.76 10.48 12.15
CA VAL A 309 26.03 11.62 12.68
C VAL A 309 25.81 11.48 14.18
N LYS A 310 26.00 12.58 14.90
CA LYS A 310 25.82 12.66 16.35
C LYS A 310 24.66 13.58 16.72
N ALA A 311 24.10 13.37 17.90
CA ALA A 311 23.14 14.27 18.52
C ALA A 311 23.34 14.24 20.03
N SER A 312 22.89 15.29 20.72
CA SER A 312 22.89 15.36 22.18
C SER A 312 21.83 16.33 22.67
N GLY A 313 21.17 16.00 23.79
CA GLY A 313 20.14 16.83 24.39
C GLY A 313 18.85 16.85 23.57
N ASP A 314 18.11 17.95 23.69
CA ASP A 314 16.85 18.14 22.97
C ASP A 314 17.10 18.62 21.53
N VAL A 315 16.62 17.83 20.58
CA VAL A 315 16.58 18.17 19.15
C VAL A 315 15.14 18.53 18.79
N ASN A 316 14.89 19.82 18.59
CA ASN A 316 13.56 20.36 18.30
C ASN A 316 13.29 20.44 16.80
N LEU A 317 12.24 19.79 16.33
CA LEU A 317 11.78 19.81 14.95
C LEU A 317 10.74 20.91 14.76
N THR A 318 10.86 21.68 13.68
CA THR A 318 9.85 22.68 13.27
C THR A 318 9.01 22.19 12.08
N ASN A 319 9.51 21.20 11.35
CA ASN A 319 8.88 20.56 10.18
C ASN A 319 9.33 19.09 10.13
N ASP A 320 8.82 18.36 9.15
CA ASP A 320 9.27 17.01 8.83
C ASP A 320 10.73 17.00 8.36
N VAL A 321 11.50 16.00 8.81
CA VAL A 321 12.95 15.91 8.58
C VAL A 321 13.33 14.51 8.11
N VAL A 322 14.15 14.43 7.06
CA VAL A 322 14.81 13.20 6.62
C VAL A 322 16.30 13.38 6.82
N ILE A 323 16.98 12.44 7.46
CA ILE A 323 18.43 12.49 7.68
C ILE A 323 19.05 11.30 6.98
N PHE A 324 19.88 11.58 5.98
CA PHE A 324 20.68 10.58 5.29
C PHE A 324 22.10 10.57 5.85
N ALA A 325 22.56 9.44 6.36
CA ALA A 325 23.91 9.29 6.91
C ALA A 325 24.49 7.90 6.64
N GLN A 326 25.81 7.78 6.79
CA GLN A 326 26.46 6.46 6.73
C GLN A 326 26.19 5.62 7.99
N LYS A 327 26.07 6.29 9.14
CA LYS A 327 25.74 5.70 10.45
C LYS A 327 25.29 6.76 11.44
N PHE A 328 24.68 6.34 12.54
CA PHE A 328 24.17 7.22 13.59
C PHE A 328 24.71 6.76 14.94
N ASP A 329 25.35 7.67 15.67
CA ASP A 329 26.05 7.37 16.92
C ASP A 329 25.55 8.31 18.03
N PHE A 330 24.48 7.88 18.70
CA PHE A 330 23.79 8.62 19.75
C PHE A 330 24.19 8.07 21.12
N ILE A 331 25.40 8.42 21.56
CA ILE A 331 26.02 7.86 22.77
C ILE A 331 25.43 8.44 24.07
N ASN A 332 24.97 9.69 24.02
CA ASN A 332 24.47 10.44 25.17
C ASN A 332 22.94 10.54 25.12
N ASN A 333 22.35 11.08 26.19
CA ASN A 333 20.91 11.33 26.25
C ASN A 333 20.48 12.23 25.08
N VAL A 334 19.66 11.70 24.19
CA VAL A 334 19.09 12.41 23.04
C VAL A 334 17.58 12.32 23.07
N ARG A 335 16.91 13.46 22.83
CA ARG A 335 15.46 13.50 22.70
C ARG A 335 15.06 14.29 21.46
N PHE A 336 14.37 13.64 20.54
CA PHE A 336 13.73 14.32 19.41
C PHE A 336 12.30 14.71 19.79
N LYS A 337 11.94 15.97 19.61
CA LYS A 337 10.59 16.48 19.90
C LYS A 337 10.18 17.57 18.93
N SER A 338 8.88 17.79 18.78
CA SER A 338 8.39 18.99 18.12
C SER A 338 8.76 20.24 18.93
N SER A 339 9.11 21.31 18.23
CA SER A 339 9.28 22.67 18.79
C SER A 339 7.95 23.28 19.23
N THR A 340 6.83 22.71 18.77
CA THR A 340 5.46 23.10 19.09
C THR A 340 4.66 21.87 19.54
N THR A 341 3.33 21.97 19.55
CA THR A 341 2.44 20.82 19.74
C THR A 341 2.08 20.10 18.43
N ALA A 342 2.50 20.63 17.28
CA ALA A 342 2.21 20.03 15.99
C ALA A 342 3.01 18.72 15.82
N PRO A 343 2.39 17.66 15.27
CA PRO A 343 3.10 16.43 14.95
C PRO A 343 4.06 16.62 13.78
N HIS A 344 5.22 15.96 13.82
CA HIS A 344 6.19 15.95 12.73
C HIS A 344 6.72 14.54 12.47
N LYS A 345 7.15 14.30 11.24
CA LYS A 345 7.76 13.05 10.80
C LYS A 345 9.28 13.16 10.76
N LEU A 346 9.98 12.10 11.18
CA LEU A 346 11.43 12.03 11.20
C LEU A 346 11.91 10.71 10.59
N TRP A 347 12.74 10.78 9.56
CA TRP A 347 13.36 9.58 8.97
C TRP A 347 14.86 9.60 9.21
N PHE A 348 15.39 8.50 9.74
CA PHE A 348 16.81 8.18 9.76
C PHE A 348 17.06 7.13 8.69
N VAL A 349 17.81 7.49 7.66
CA VAL A 349 18.06 6.62 6.51
C VAL A 349 19.56 6.44 6.33
N THR A 350 20.01 5.20 6.46
CA THR A 350 21.27 4.73 5.89
C THR A 350 20.91 4.05 4.57
N PRO A 351 21.29 4.63 3.40
CA PRO A 351 20.96 4.04 2.10
C PRO A 351 21.51 2.63 1.95
N ASP A 352 20.84 1.77 1.20
CA ASP A 352 21.45 0.57 0.66
C ASP A 352 21.99 0.88 -0.74
N LEU A 353 23.31 0.97 -0.86
CA LEU A 353 23.96 1.41 -2.09
C LEU A 353 24.21 0.25 -3.07
N VAL A 354 23.82 -0.97 -2.71
CA VAL A 354 23.99 -2.17 -3.54
C VAL A 354 22.63 -2.68 -3.97
N ALA A 355 22.34 -2.59 -5.27
CA ALA A 355 21.08 -3.04 -5.83
C ALA A 355 21.04 -4.58 -5.98
N ASN A 356 20.72 -5.30 -4.90
CA ASN A 356 20.67 -6.77 -4.87
C ASN A 356 19.43 -7.34 -4.13
N GLY A 357 18.50 -6.50 -3.67
CA GLY A 357 17.32 -6.90 -2.92
C GLY A 357 17.66 -7.51 -1.55
N ALA A 358 18.79 -7.16 -0.97
CA ALA A 358 19.28 -7.66 0.31
C ALA A 358 20.06 -6.56 1.06
N PRO A 359 19.88 -6.45 2.39
CA PRO A 359 20.53 -5.39 3.16
C PRO A 359 22.05 -5.51 3.13
N THR A 360 22.69 -4.60 2.41
CA THR A 360 24.14 -4.60 2.23
C THR A 360 24.77 -3.44 3.00
N CYS A 361 25.25 -3.71 4.22
CA CYS A 361 25.99 -2.73 5.01
C CYS A 361 27.39 -2.53 4.41
N GLY A 362 27.60 -1.40 3.73
CA GLY A 362 28.85 -1.07 3.06
C GLY A 362 30.00 -0.73 4.01
N LEU A 363 31.23 -0.67 3.48
CA LEU A 363 32.46 -0.45 4.28
C LEU A 363 32.49 0.86 5.08
N LEU A 364 31.86 1.92 4.56
CA LEU A 364 31.78 3.21 5.24
C LEU A 364 30.52 3.33 6.11
N GLN A 365 29.59 2.39 5.96
CA GLN A 365 28.35 2.37 6.71
C GLN A 365 28.56 1.67 8.04
N GLY A 366 27.65 1.92 8.97
CA GLY A 366 27.71 1.32 10.28
C GLY A 366 26.41 1.42 11.02
N ASP A 367 26.47 0.91 12.25
CA ASP A 367 25.30 0.68 13.07
C ASP A 367 24.56 1.97 13.42
N PHE A 368 23.27 1.83 13.69
CA PHE A 368 22.47 2.83 14.39
C PHE A 368 22.58 2.52 15.89
N SER A 369 23.47 3.24 16.58
CA SER A 369 23.81 2.96 17.98
C SER A 369 23.24 4.01 18.93
N MET A 370 22.53 3.54 19.96
CA MET A 370 22.04 4.34 21.07
C MET A 370 22.41 3.66 22.38
N LYS A 371 23.27 4.30 23.17
CA LYS A 371 23.90 3.65 24.33
C LYS A 371 23.35 4.11 25.67
N ASN A 372 22.94 5.36 25.80
CA ASN A 372 22.47 5.92 27.06
C ASN A 372 21.35 6.93 26.79
N GLY A 373 20.09 6.50 26.91
CA GLY A 373 18.92 7.38 26.83
C GLY A 373 18.65 7.90 25.42
N PHE A 374 17.60 7.39 24.79
CA PHE A 374 17.15 7.91 23.50
C PHE A 374 15.62 7.97 23.50
N THR A 375 15.05 9.10 23.13
CA THR A 375 13.58 9.26 23.13
C THR A 375 13.10 9.96 21.87
N ILE A 376 12.17 9.31 21.17
CA ILE A 376 11.26 9.96 20.22
C ILE A 376 10.03 10.39 21.01
N ALA A 377 9.81 11.69 21.16
CA ALA A 377 8.66 12.20 21.89
C ALA A 377 7.33 11.87 21.15
N PRO A 378 6.18 11.80 21.85
CA PRO A 378 4.88 11.51 21.23
C PRO A 378 4.45 12.47 20.12
N THR A 379 5.06 13.66 20.04
CA THR A 379 4.82 14.63 18.95
C THR A 379 5.60 14.30 17.67
N ILE A 380 6.41 13.24 17.67
CA ILE A 380 7.19 12.79 16.52
C ILE A 380 6.79 11.37 16.16
N ASP A 381 6.57 11.16 14.86
CA ASP A 381 6.53 9.85 14.22
C ASP A 381 7.91 9.61 13.61
N ALA A 382 8.63 8.55 14.00
CA ALA A 382 9.99 8.31 13.52
C ALA A 382 10.15 6.99 12.75
N MET A 383 10.93 7.00 11.68
CA MET A 383 11.33 5.80 10.95
C MET A 383 12.85 5.63 10.96
N LEU A 384 13.32 4.43 11.25
CA LEU A 384 14.69 4.01 10.92
C LEU A 384 14.64 3.09 9.71
N TYR A 385 15.52 3.36 8.74
CA TYR A 385 15.81 2.44 7.65
C TYR A 385 17.32 2.30 7.50
N THR A 386 17.86 1.10 7.74
CA THR A 386 19.31 0.86 7.63
C THR A 386 19.63 -0.58 7.21
N PRO A 387 20.55 -0.81 6.26
CA PRO A 387 21.05 -2.15 5.94
C PRO A 387 22.05 -2.68 6.98
N CYS A 388 22.34 -1.89 8.02
CA CYS A 388 23.25 -2.23 9.12
C CYS A 388 22.47 -2.58 10.40
N ARG A 389 23.21 -2.84 11.49
CA ARG A 389 22.64 -3.27 12.77
C ARG A 389 22.08 -2.12 13.59
N LEU A 390 20.99 -2.38 14.30
CA LEU A 390 20.42 -1.52 15.32
C LEU A 390 20.88 -1.97 16.72
N GLU A 391 21.48 -1.05 17.47
CA GLU A 391 21.82 -1.23 18.87
C GLU A 391 21.00 -0.24 19.74
N ALA A 392 19.91 -0.71 20.33
CA ALA A 392 19.07 0.04 21.26
C ALA A 392 19.31 -0.42 22.70
N MET A 393 20.05 0.37 23.47
CA MET A 393 20.43 0.05 24.84
C MET A 393 20.07 1.16 25.83
N ASN A 394 19.73 0.76 27.06
CA ASN A 394 19.59 1.61 28.24
C ASN A 394 18.62 2.79 28.05
N ASN A 395 17.32 2.56 28.30
CA ASN A 395 16.25 3.57 28.22
C ASN A 395 16.06 4.13 26.80
N PHE A 396 15.84 3.23 25.84
CA PHE A 396 15.43 3.56 24.49
C PHE A 396 13.90 3.64 24.42
N GLU A 397 13.35 4.78 24.03
CA GLU A 397 11.93 4.98 23.79
C GLU A 397 11.72 5.42 22.34
N TRP A 398 11.04 4.58 21.57
CA TRP A 398 10.77 4.84 20.17
C TRP A 398 9.28 4.86 19.87
N ARG A 399 8.89 5.78 19.01
CA ARG A 399 7.55 5.83 18.43
C ARG A 399 7.66 5.91 16.92
N GLY A 400 7.20 4.86 16.23
CA GLY A 400 7.16 4.79 14.78
C GLY A 400 7.52 3.42 14.22
N GLN A 401 8.43 3.39 13.23
CA GLN A 401 8.70 2.21 12.41
C GLN A 401 10.21 1.92 12.31
N LEU A 402 10.62 0.64 12.30
CA LEU A 402 12.04 0.26 12.23
C LEU A 402 12.29 -0.80 11.16
N TYR A 403 13.30 -0.55 10.31
CA TYR A 403 13.80 -1.46 9.29
C TYR A 403 15.32 -1.57 9.46
N ALA A 404 15.80 -2.75 9.87
CA ALA A 404 17.21 -2.98 10.16
C ALA A 404 17.68 -4.40 9.75
N ASN A 405 18.98 -4.61 9.71
CA ASN A 405 19.62 -5.89 9.43
C ASN A 405 20.61 -6.28 10.55
N GLY A 406 21.30 -7.41 10.44
CA GLY A 406 22.32 -7.82 11.40
C GLY A 406 21.73 -8.39 12.70
N ALA A 407 22.54 -8.41 13.75
CA ALA A 407 22.13 -8.92 15.07
C ALA A 407 21.56 -7.78 15.93
N ASN A 408 20.26 -7.50 15.81
CA ASN A 408 19.67 -6.32 16.44
C ASN A 408 19.49 -6.51 17.95
N ASP A 409 19.71 -5.45 18.73
CA ASP A 409 19.61 -5.49 20.19
C ASP A 409 18.64 -4.44 20.74
N PHE A 410 17.76 -4.90 21.62
CA PHE A 410 16.86 -4.08 22.44
C PHE A 410 17.05 -4.51 23.89
N LYS A 411 17.86 -3.76 24.64
CA LYS A 411 18.34 -4.15 25.96
C LYS A 411 18.14 -3.05 26.99
N ASN A 412 17.73 -3.46 28.19
CA ASN A 412 17.66 -2.62 29.39
C ASN A 412 16.63 -1.48 29.27
N ASN A 413 15.38 -1.78 29.63
CA ASN A 413 14.27 -0.83 29.71
C ASN A 413 13.97 -0.12 28.38
N THR A 414 13.74 -0.88 27.32
CA THR A 414 13.37 -0.31 26.00
C THR A 414 11.86 -0.24 25.85
N ARG A 415 11.32 0.86 25.34
CA ARG A 415 9.91 1.02 24.95
C ARG A 415 9.79 1.25 23.45
N PHE A 416 8.85 0.57 22.82
CA PHE A 416 8.51 0.78 21.42
C PHE A 416 7.00 0.98 21.26
N GLU A 417 6.60 1.94 20.44
CA GLU A 417 5.21 2.21 20.09
C GLU A 417 5.09 2.33 18.57
N SER A 418 4.31 1.46 17.94
CA SER A 418 4.18 1.39 16.48
C SER A 418 3.43 2.59 15.88
N VAL A 419 4.02 3.21 14.86
CA VAL A 419 3.32 4.11 13.93
C VAL A 419 3.90 3.90 12.55
N ALA A 420 3.06 3.57 11.57
CA ALA A 420 3.51 3.40 10.19
C ALA A 420 3.84 4.76 9.55
N LEU A 421 5.02 4.87 8.93
CA LEU A 421 5.44 6.06 8.19
C LEU A 421 5.65 5.74 6.70
N GLY A 422 6.34 4.63 6.40
CA GLY A 422 6.73 4.27 5.04
C GLY A 422 7.90 5.08 4.47
N LEU A 423 8.22 4.78 3.21
CA LEU A 423 9.29 5.42 2.42
C LEU A 423 8.74 5.88 1.06
N PRO A 424 9.35 6.92 0.45
CA PRO A 424 8.87 7.41 -0.82
C PRO A 424 8.98 6.35 -1.91
N GLY A 425 7.89 6.13 -2.66
CA GLY A 425 7.87 5.24 -3.81
C GLY A 425 8.07 3.77 -3.49
N ILE A 426 7.84 3.35 -2.24
CA ILE A 426 8.03 1.98 -1.80
C ILE A 426 6.79 1.52 -1.05
N ASN A 427 6.28 0.37 -1.45
CA ASN A 427 5.31 -0.37 -0.67
C ASN A 427 6.02 -1.42 0.18
N LEU A 428 6.20 -1.12 1.47
CA LEU A 428 6.87 -2.00 2.42
C LEU A 428 6.00 -3.20 2.83
N ASP A 429 4.70 -3.17 2.53
CA ASP A 429 3.78 -4.28 2.79
C ASP A 429 3.99 -5.47 1.87
N THR A 430 4.50 -5.21 0.66
CA THR A 430 4.73 -6.19 -0.39
C THR A 430 6.21 -6.32 -0.73
N GLY A 431 7.04 -5.36 -0.30
CA GLY A 431 8.44 -5.28 -0.69
C GLY A 431 8.56 -4.98 -2.17
N THR A 432 7.85 -3.95 -2.65
CA THR A 432 7.84 -3.55 -4.07
C THR A 432 8.01 -2.05 -4.22
N VAL A 433 8.72 -1.63 -5.26
CA VAL A 433 8.85 -0.21 -5.63
C VAL A 433 7.60 0.22 -6.39
N THR A 434 6.96 1.30 -5.94
CA THR A 434 5.75 1.91 -6.54
C THR A 434 6.05 3.22 -7.29
N GLY A 435 7.30 3.72 -7.21
CA GLY A 435 7.79 4.88 -7.96
C GLY A 435 7.55 6.22 -7.26
N GLY A 436 8.60 6.80 -6.64
CA GLY A 436 8.63 8.12 -5.98
C GLY A 436 7.51 8.42 -4.95
N SER A 437 7.62 9.52 -4.19
CA SER A 437 6.46 10.06 -3.47
C SER A 437 5.74 11.18 -4.22
N ALA A 438 6.11 11.46 -5.47
CA ALA A 438 5.47 12.48 -6.30
C ALA A 438 3.97 12.27 -6.51
N GLY A 439 3.46 11.08 -6.19
CA GLY A 439 2.13 10.63 -6.51
C GLY A 439 2.04 10.20 -7.97
N SER A 440 0.93 9.57 -8.31
CA SER A 440 0.61 9.19 -9.68
C SER A 440 -0.84 9.55 -9.97
N ALA A 441 -1.10 10.02 -11.19
CA ALA A 441 -2.47 10.13 -11.66
C ALA A 441 -3.09 8.72 -11.72
N ALA A 442 -4.40 8.65 -11.54
CA ALA A 442 -5.11 7.41 -11.82
C ALA A 442 -4.88 7.00 -13.26
N GLN A 443 -4.67 5.70 -13.48
CA GLN A 443 -4.47 5.14 -14.81
C GLN A 443 -5.55 4.12 -15.09
N MET A 444 -6.16 4.27 -16.25
CA MET A 444 -6.96 3.21 -16.85
C MET A 444 -6.01 2.20 -17.47
N GLY A 445 -6.21 0.92 -17.16
CA GLY A 445 -5.46 -0.17 -17.76
C GLY A 445 -6.24 -0.85 -18.89
N ASP A 446 -5.81 -2.05 -19.25
CA ASP A 446 -6.34 -2.79 -20.40
C ASP A 446 -7.84 -3.09 -20.26
N LEU A 447 -8.51 -3.13 -21.41
CA LEU A 447 -9.87 -3.66 -21.57
C LEU A 447 -9.85 -5.16 -21.25
N THR A 448 -10.55 -5.54 -20.19
CA THR A 448 -10.63 -6.93 -19.72
C THR A 448 -11.88 -7.66 -20.20
N SER A 449 -12.95 -6.93 -20.48
CA SER A 449 -14.19 -7.48 -21.01
C SER A 449 -14.95 -6.43 -21.81
N LEU A 450 -15.49 -6.82 -22.95
CA LEU A 450 -16.44 -6.04 -23.73
C LEU A 450 -17.57 -6.97 -24.13
N ARG A 451 -18.81 -6.63 -23.79
CA ARG A 451 -19.98 -7.43 -24.15
C ARG A 451 -21.19 -6.55 -24.43
N ASP A 452 -21.97 -6.98 -25.40
CA ASP A 452 -23.32 -6.47 -25.62
C ASP A 452 -24.25 -7.07 -24.56
N LEU A 453 -25.05 -6.24 -23.92
CA LEU A 453 -26.11 -6.68 -23.03
C LEU A 453 -27.39 -6.70 -23.83
N LEU A 454 -27.99 -7.88 -23.95
CA LEU A 454 -29.34 -8.00 -24.49
C LEU A 454 -30.25 -7.15 -23.59
N ASP A 455 -30.75 -6.04 -24.13
CA ASP A 455 -31.76 -5.22 -23.47
C ASP A 455 -32.92 -6.16 -23.13
N GLY A 456 -33.13 -6.41 -21.84
CA GLY A 456 -34.25 -7.19 -21.34
C GLY A 456 -35.53 -6.44 -21.65
N GLY A 457 -36.15 -6.77 -22.79
CA GLY A 457 -37.43 -6.23 -23.22
C GLY A 457 -38.56 -6.51 -22.24
#